data_AF-A0A8H7UGV1-F1
#
_entry.id   AF-A0A8H7UGV1-F1
#
_cell.length_a   1.000
_cell.length_b   1.000
_cell.length_c   1.000
_cell.angle_alpha   90.00
_cell.angle_beta   90.00
_cell.angle_gamma   90.00
#
_symmetry.space_group_name_H-M   'P 1'
#
loop_
_entity.id
_entity.type
_entity.pdbx_description
1 polymer ?
#
loop_
_entity_poly.entity_id
_entity_poly.type
_entity_poly.pdbx_seq_one_letter_code
_entity_poly.pdbx_strand_id
1 'polypeptide(L)'
;MLLSWCASRSRILLVQPFCKRLLQTEAQKVGSKAIKTAERTHLSPKLLIEQKHAISRRLFTEEEDEKLLDLYKRYPKQWSKIAYELSERSPAAVFNRYKSLTSKEVFYGPYEAHEIQALKDLVAKYGEHDWVTIANEMPRKRDPLLLRRTWKEALDPQHKRGPWAEKEDNLLMTAIPKYHLEGNRVDWDGVAQDVGTRNRKQCYERFMYQLNPSHTKGPYTAKEDAAIITAVAKYGDQNWQKIKEVTGINRNTRSIFAHYKYYLDPSIDRSPWTDKETTQLIELFKKYGRMTTVKEKLNSNRSLKHMWAQYHVNRNGLRERRKEATPIKKTEKVPPPRTEEDLQRENL
;
A
#
# COMPACT_ATOMS: atom_id res chain seq x y z
N MET A 1 -17.23 -32.25 -63.51
CA MET A 1 -17.61 -31.14 -64.41
C MET A 1 -17.70 -29.89 -63.52
N LEU A 2 -16.67 -29.01 -63.50
CA LEU A 2 -16.61 -27.76 -64.31
C LEU A 2 -17.86 -26.87 -64.02
N LEU A 3 -17.86 -25.63 -63.53
CA LEU A 3 -17.00 -24.42 -63.57
C LEU A 3 -17.57 -23.42 -62.52
N SER A 4 -16.79 -22.65 -61.76
CA SER A 4 -16.20 -21.32 -62.03
C SER A 4 -17.14 -20.08 -61.98
N TRP A 5 -16.84 -19.20 -61.01
CA TRP A 5 -16.70 -17.72 -61.06
C TRP A 5 -17.86 -16.69 -61.09
N CYS A 6 -17.73 -15.74 -60.15
CA CYS A 6 -17.90 -14.27 -60.20
C CYS A 6 -19.28 -13.61 -60.46
N ALA A 7 -19.78 -12.80 -59.52
CA ALA A 7 -19.54 -11.34 -59.46
C ALA A 7 -20.59 -10.55 -58.61
N SER A 8 -20.08 -9.51 -57.94
CA SER A 8 -20.68 -8.18 -57.71
C SER A 8 -21.95 -7.93 -56.86
N ARG A 9 -21.69 -7.21 -55.76
CA ARG A 9 -22.22 -5.88 -55.36
C ARG A 9 -23.74 -5.64 -55.17
N SER A 10 -24.01 -5.16 -53.95
CA SER A 10 -24.84 -3.98 -53.58
C SER A 10 -26.34 -4.14 -53.30
N ARG A 11 -26.71 -3.89 -52.03
CA ARG A 11 -27.75 -2.97 -51.48
C ARG A 11 -28.14 -3.47 -50.08
N ILE A 12 -27.73 -2.83 -48.97
CA ILE A 12 -28.25 -1.58 -48.35
C ILE A 12 -29.76 -1.60 -48.14
N LEU A 13 -30.18 -1.78 -46.88
CA LEU A 13 -31.27 -1.07 -46.19
C LEU A 13 -30.84 -0.96 -44.70
N LEU A 14 -30.32 0.19 -44.26
CA LEU A 14 -31.04 1.34 -43.67
C LEU A 14 -31.52 1.08 -42.23
N VAL A 15 -30.73 1.57 -41.26
CA VAL A 15 -31.25 2.08 -39.98
C VAL A 15 -30.74 3.52 -39.82
N GLN A 16 -31.71 4.43 -39.64
CA GLN A 16 -31.57 5.87 -39.50
C GLN A 16 -30.90 6.30 -38.17
N PRO A 17 -30.44 7.56 -38.06
CA PRO A 17 -29.35 7.98 -37.18
C PRO A 17 -29.85 8.74 -35.94
N PHE A 18 -29.60 8.22 -34.73
CA PHE A 18 -29.82 9.00 -33.50
C PHE A 18 -28.65 9.02 -32.50
N CYS A 19 -27.54 8.33 -32.78
CA CYS A 19 -26.38 8.27 -31.86
C CYS A 19 -25.10 8.97 -32.35
N LYS A 20 -25.19 9.95 -33.27
CA LYS A 20 -24.01 10.74 -33.70
C LYS A 20 -23.85 12.11 -33.05
N ARG A 21 -24.81 12.61 -32.27
CA ARG A 21 -24.74 13.97 -31.68
C ARG A 21 -24.12 14.08 -30.29
N LEU A 22 -24.06 13.00 -29.50
CA LEU A 22 -23.45 13.04 -28.15
C LEU A 22 -21.95 12.69 -28.13
N LEU A 23 -21.45 11.95 -29.12
CA LEU A 23 -20.01 11.66 -29.26
C LEU A 23 -19.22 12.81 -29.94
N GLN A 24 -19.91 13.77 -30.58
CA GLN A 24 -19.25 14.94 -31.17
C GLN A 24 -18.99 16.06 -30.14
N THR A 25 -19.81 16.17 -29.09
CA THR A 25 -19.65 17.24 -28.08
C THR A 25 -18.52 16.99 -27.09
N GLU A 26 -18.19 15.74 -26.78
CA GLU A 26 -17.03 15.41 -25.93
C GLU A 26 -15.71 15.49 -26.70
N ALA A 27 -15.68 15.04 -27.95
CA ALA A 27 -14.53 15.20 -28.84
C ALA A 27 -14.22 16.69 -29.09
N GLN A 28 -15.24 17.55 -29.20
CA GLN A 28 -15.06 19.00 -29.32
C GLN A 28 -14.62 19.67 -28.01
N LYS A 29 -15.05 19.19 -26.83
CA LYS A 29 -14.60 19.72 -25.52
C LYS A 29 -13.15 19.32 -25.17
N VAL A 30 -12.72 18.11 -25.55
CA VAL A 30 -11.32 17.67 -25.42
C VAL A 30 -10.44 18.41 -26.43
N GLY A 31 -10.95 18.60 -27.66
CA GLY A 31 -10.31 19.42 -28.69
C GLY A 31 -10.12 20.88 -28.27
N SER A 32 -11.14 21.53 -27.66
CA SER A 32 -11.04 22.95 -27.28
C SER A 32 -10.04 23.21 -26.13
N LYS A 33 -9.86 22.26 -25.21
CA LYS A 33 -8.83 22.36 -24.15
C LYS A 33 -7.43 22.13 -24.71
N ALA A 34 -7.26 21.18 -25.63
CA ALA A 34 -5.98 20.94 -26.30
C ALA A 34 -5.57 22.10 -27.21
N ILE A 35 -6.50 22.70 -27.95
CA ILE A 35 -6.28 23.85 -28.84
C ILE A 35 -5.91 25.11 -28.04
N LYS A 36 -6.62 25.41 -26.93
CA LYS A 36 -6.26 26.54 -26.04
C LYS A 36 -4.91 26.37 -25.33
N THR A 37 -4.41 25.13 -25.21
CA THR A 37 -3.08 24.86 -24.67
C THR A 37 -2.00 24.98 -25.76
N ALA A 38 -2.33 24.57 -26.99
CA ALA A 38 -1.46 24.69 -28.16
C ALA A 38 -1.25 26.14 -28.62
N GLU A 39 -2.23 27.02 -28.47
CA GLU A 39 -2.07 28.46 -28.77
C GLU A 39 -1.11 29.19 -27.82
N ARG A 40 -0.76 28.58 -26.67
CA ARG A 40 0.20 29.14 -25.70
C ARG A 40 1.63 28.61 -25.82
N THR A 41 1.85 27.56 -26.61
CA THR A 41 3.16 26.96 -26.79
C THR A 41 3.37 26.73 -28.28
N HIS A 42 4.29 27.46 -28.91
CA HIS A 42 4.70 27.29 -30.31
C HIS A 42 5.40 25.93 -30.57
N LEU A 43 4.73 24.81 -30.31
CA LEU A 43 5.22 23.46 -30.57
C LEU A 43 4.08 22.61 -31.15
N SER A 44 4.39 21.90 -32.24
CA SER A 44 3.38 21.18 -33.02
C SER A 44 2.84 19.94 -32.29
N PRO A 45 1.55 19.59 -32.44
CA PRO A 45 0.96 18.42 -31.80
C PRO A 45 1.63 17.08 -32.15
N LYS A 46 2.35 17.03 -33.28
CA LYS A 46 3.02 15.83 -33.79
C LYS A 46 4.28 15.46 -32.97
N LEU A 47 4.91 16.43 -32.31
CA LEU A 47 6.09 16.21 -31.45
C LEU A 47 5.74 15.68 -30.04
N LEU A 48 4.47 15.72 -29.64
CA LEU A 48 4.01 15.25 -28.32
C LEU A 48 3.76 13.74 -28.25
N ILE A 49 3.80 13.01 -29.38
CA ILE A 49 3.26 11.65 -29.47
C ILE A 49 4.32 10.56 -29.69
N GLU A 50 5.56 10.86 -30.08
CA GLU A 50 6.51 9.81 -30.52
C GLU A 50 7.71 9.51 -29.61
N GLN A 51 7.74 10.02 -28.39
CA GLN A 51 8.79 9.64 -27.43
C GLN A 51 8.18 8.99 -26.18
N LYS A 52 7.91 7.69 -26.27
CA LYS A 52 7.73 6.81 -25.10
C LYS A 52 9.08 6.62 -24.38
N HIS A 53 9.68 7.70 -23.88
CA HIS A 53 10.74 7.56 -22.88
C HIS A 53 10.10 7.00 -21.61
N ALA A 54 10.65 5.92 -21.08
CA ALA A 54 10.16 5.33 -19.84
C ALA A 54 10.26 6.39 -18.73
N ILE A 55 9.12 6.78 -18.15
CA ILE A 55 9.10 7.78 -17.08
C ILE A 55 9.92 7.25 -15.91
N SER A 56 11.02 7.91 -15.61
CA SER A 56 11.96 7.52 -14.59
C SER A 56 11.36 7.73 -13.19
N ARG A 57 11.34 6.66 -12.40
CA ARG A 57 10.89 6.65 -10.99
C ARG A 57 12.04 6.92 -10.00
N ARG A 58 13.24 7.23 -10.50
CA ARG A 58 14.42 7.50 -9.65
C ARG A 58 14.18 8.73 -8.76
N LEU A 59 14.88 8.87 -7.64
CA LEU A 59 14.82 10.10 -6.83
C LEU A 59 15.39 11.28 -7.63
N PHE A 60 14.96 12.51 -7.33
CA PHE A 60 15.56 13.69 -7.93
C PHE A 60 16.96 13.90 -7.38
N THR A 61 17.94 14.07 -8.25
CA THR A 61 19.31 14.43 -7.85
C THR A 61 19.42 15.93 -7.57
N GLU A 62 20.47 16.34 -6.88
CA GLU A 62 20.75 17.77 -6.63
C GLU A 62 20.95 18.53 -7.95
N GLU A 63 21.63 17.91 -8.93
CA GLU A 63 21.80 18.45 -10.29
C GLU A 63 20.45 18.63 -11.02
N GLU A 64 19.54 17.67 -10.90
CA GLU A 64 18.19 17.78 -11.48
C GLU A 64 17.39 18.91 -10.80
N ASP A 65 17.60 19.15 -9.52
CA ASP A 65 16.96 20.22 -8.76
C ASP A 65 17.46 21.61 -9.19
N GLU A 66 18.78 21.77 -9.34
CA GLU A 66 19.38 23.00 -9.85
C GLU A 66 18.88 23.31 -11.26
N LYS A 67 18.89 22.29 -12.13
CA LYS A 67 18.39 22.40 -13.51
C LYS A 67 16.90 22.74 -13.53
N LEU A 68 16.10 22.17 -12.62
CA LEU A 68 14.67 22.46 -12.48
C LEU A 68 14.42 23.92 -12.08
N LEU A 69 15.15 24.42 -11.08
CA LEU A 69 15.03 25.81 -10.65
C LEU A 69 15.41 26.79 -11.77
N ASP A 70 16.46 26.48 -12.53
CA ASP A 70 16.89 27.30 -13.65
C ASP A 70 15.91 27.27 -14.83
N LEU A 71 15.40 26.08 -15.21
CA LEU A 71 14.38 25.94 -16.24
C LEU A 71 13.08 26.66 -15.87
N TYR A 72 12.71 26.71 -14.59
CA TYR A 72 11.55 27.49 -14.15
C TYR A 72 11.75 28.99 -14.36
N LYS A 73 12.98 29.53 -14.17
CA LYS A 73 13.28 30.93 -14.49
C LYS A 73 13.08 31.23 -15.98
N ARG A 74 13.42 30.27 -16.84
CA ARG A 74 13.30 30.39 -18.30
C ARG A 74 11.87 30.16 -18.82
N TYR A 75 11.14 29.21 -18.22
CA TYR A 75 9.80 28.78 -18.67
C TYR A 75 8.79 28.71 -17.50
N PRO A 76 8.40 29.85 -16.91
CA PRO A 76 7.57 29.86 -15.70
C PRO A 76 6.23 29.16 -15.94
N LYS A 77 5.87 28.24 -15.04
CA LYS A 77 4.63 27.44 -15.06
C LYS A 77 4.41 26.55 -16.29
N GLN A 78 5.40 26.43 -17.19
CA GLN A 78 5.32 25.56 -18.37
C GLN A 78 5.85 24.15 -18.05
N TRP A 79 5.19 23.44 -17.13
CA TRP A 79 5.66 22.17 -16.59
C TRP A 79 5.93 21.09 -17.64
N SER A 80 5.15 21.06 -18.72
CA SER A 80 5.39 20.11 -19.82
C SER A 80 6.69 20.41 -20.56
N LYS A 81 7.03 21.69 -20.77
CA LYS A 81 8.28 22.11 -21.40
C LYS A 81 9.47 21.86 -20.46
N ILE A 82 9.33 22.24 -19.19
CA ILE A 82 10.37 21.97 -18.17
C ILE A 82 10.62 20.46 -18.06
N ALA A 83 9.57 19.63 -18.03
CA ALA A 83 9.72 18.18 -17.94
C ALA A 83 10.37 17.54 -19.16
N TYR A 84 10.10 18.09 -20.36
CA TYR A 84 10.79 17.68 -21.57
C TYR A 84 12.29 17.97 -21.49
N GLU A 85 12.68 19.16 -21.05
CA GLU A 85 14.08 19.59 -20.92
C GLU A 85 14.82 18.92 -19.74
N LEU A 86 14.11 18.53 -18.68
CA LEU A 86 14.65 17.75 -17.57
C LEU A 86 14.84 16.26 -17.93
N SER A 87 14.25 15.84 -19.06
CA SER A 87 14.14 14.50 -19.67
C SER A 87 13.82 13.34 -18.71
N GLU A 88 12.93 12.45 -19.15
CA GLU A 88 12.44 11.27 -18.39
C GLU A 88 11.58 11.54 -17.14
N ARG A 89 11.19 12.78 -16.84
CA ARG A 89 10.27 13.10 -15.73
C ARG A 89 8.87 13.44 -16.22
N SER A 90 7.85 13.08 -15.43
CA SER A 90 6.49 13.53 -15.72
C SER A 90 6.30 15.01 -15.32
N PRO A 91 5.47 15.79 -16.05
CA PRO A 91 5.17 17.18 -15.68
C PRO A 91 4.68 17.34 -14.23
N ALA A 92 3.90 16.37 -13.75
CA ALA A 92 3.43 16.35 -12.36
C ALA A 92 4.57 16.13 -11.35
N ALA A 93 5.52 15.23 -11.64
CA ALA A 93 6.68 15.00 -10.80
C ALA A 93 7.56 16.25 -10.70
N VAL A 94 7.78 16.92 -11.84
CA VAL A 94 8.55 18.17 -11.93
C VAL A 94 7.88 19.30 -11.16
N PHE A 95 6.57 19.48 -11.32
CA PHE A 95 5.79 20.46 -10.54
C PHE A 95 5.89 20.20 -9.04
N ASN A 96 5.66 18.95 -8.61
CA ASN A 96 5.71 18.58 -7.20
C ASN A 96 7.11 18.77 -6.61
N ARG A 97 8.17 18.43 -7.38
CA ARG A 97 9.55 18.67 -6.96
C ARG A 97 9.86 20.15 -6.84
N TYR A 98 9.49 20.96 -7.84
CA TYR A 98 9.67 22.40 -7.79
C TYR A 98 8.95 23.01 -6.58
N LYS A 99 7.70 22.60 -6.33
CA LYS A 99 6.94 23.02 -5.15
C LYS A 99 7.70 22.64 -3.86
N SER A 100 8.27 21.45 -3.79
CA SER A 100 9.09 21.01 -2.65
C SER A 100 10.39 21.82 -2.49
N LEU A 101 11.06 22.22 -3.57
CA LEU A 101 12.33 22.97 -3.53
C LEU A 101 12.12 24.45 -3.19
N THR A 102 11.04 25.04 -3.69
CA THR A 102 10.73 26.45 -3.50
C THR A 102 10.01 26.70 -2.18
N SER A 103 9.25 25.73 -1.70
CA SER A 103 8.67 25.77 -0.35
C SER A 103 9.69 25.31 0.68
N LYS A 104 10.84 25.99 0.80
CA LYS A 104 11.89 25.68 1.81
C LYS A 104 11.36 25.60 3.24
N GLU A 105 10.19 26.16 3.50
CA GLU A 105 9.50 26.10 4.78
C GLU A 105 8.68 24.81 5.01
N VAL A 106 8.24 24.11 3.95
CA VAL A 106 7.30 22.99 4.06
C VAL A 106 8.02 21.65 4.16
N PHE A 107 7.84 20.94 5.27
CA PHE A 107 8.50 19.67 5.53
C PHE A 107 7.63 18.46 5.16
N TYR A 108 8.20 17.55 4.37
CA TYR A 108 7.51 16.35 3.85
C TYR A 108 7.95 15.03 4.52
N GLY A 109 8.77 15.09 5.57
CA GLY A 109 9.24 13.90 6.28
C GLY A 109 8.20 13.29 7.24
N PRO A 110 8.58 12.26 8.03
CA PRO A 110 7.68 11.62 8.98
C PRO A 110 7.15 12.63 10.01
N TYR A 111 5.97 12.37 10.55
CA TYR A 111 5.43 13.14 11.66
C TYR A 111 6.03 12.68 12.97
N GLU A 112 6.49 13.62 13.78
CA GLU A 112 6.87 13.38 15.15
C GLU A 112 5.61 13.31 16.05
N ALA A 113 5.73 12.67 17.21
CA ALA A 113 4.58 12.47 18.11
C ALA A 113 3.94 13.79 18.56
N HIS A 114 4.76 14.81 18.82
CA HIS A 114 4.29 16.15 19.19
C HIS A 114 3.57 16.85 18.02
N GLU A 115 4.02 16.65 16.77
CA GLU A 115 3.35 17.18 15.58
C GLU A 115 1.98 16.53 15.37
N ILE A 116 1.88 15.22 15.62
CA ILE A 116 0.60 14.50 15.58
C ILE A 116 -0.35 15.04 16.63
N GLN A 117 0.13 15.32 17.85
CA GLN A 117 -0.70 15.88 18.90
C GLN A 117 -1.15 17.30 18.55
N ALA A 118 -0.23 18.16 18.10
CA ALA A 118 -0.58 19.51 17.63
C ALA A 118 -1.62 19.49 16.52
N LEU A 119 -1.52 18.56 15.55
CA LEU A 119 -2.51 18.41 14.50
C LEU A 119 -3.90 18.06 15.06
N LYS A 120 -3.98 17.17 16.07
CA LYS A 120 -5.26 16.86 16.72
C LYS A 120 -5.86 18.06 17.42
N ASP A 121 -5.04 18.81 18.16
CA ASP A 121 -5.50 19.97 18.90
C ASP A 121 -5.96 21.09 17.95
N LEU A 122 -5.23 21.31 16.86
CA LEU A 122 -5.59 22.28 15.83
C LEU A 122 -6.86 21.89 15.07
N VAL A 123 -7.06 20.61 14.75
CA VAL A 123 -8.32 20.17 14.14
C VAL A 123 -9.49 20.25 15.13
N ALA A 124 -9.26 20.01 16.42
CA ALA A 124 -10.28 20.23 17.44
C ALA A 124 -10.66 21.72 17.57
N LYS A 125 -9.68 22.63 17.38
CA LYS A 125 -9.86 24.09 17.45
C LYS A 125 -10.53 24.68 16.21
N TYR A 126 -10.05 24.33 15.02
CA TYR A 126 -10.46 24.93 13.74
C TYR A 126 -11.43 24.07 12.92
N GLY A 127 -11.64 22.81 13.30
CA GLY A 127 -12.44 21.86 12.53
C GLY A 127 -11.75 21.39 11.24
N GLU A 128 -12.44 20.52 10.50
CA GLU A 128 -11.89 19.83 9.32
C GLU A 128 -12.05 20.59 7.99
N HIS A 129 -12.25 21.91 8.05
CA HIS A 129 -12.55 22.73 6.88
C HIS A 129 -11.44 23.74 6.54
N ASP A 130 -10.66 24.20 7.53
CA ASP A 130 -9.59 25.19 7.30
C ASP A 130 -8.18 24.59 7.49
N TRP A 131 -7.76 23.78 6.53
CA TRP A 131 -6.44 23.15 6.53
C TRP A 131 -5.30 24.13 6.28
N VAL A 132 -5.58 25.34 5.77
CA VAL A 132 -4.55 26.36 5.52
C VAL A 132 -4.12 27.00 6.83
N THR A 133 -5.08 27.38 7.67
CA THR A 133 -4.79 27.92 9.01
C THR A 133 -4.11 26.87 9.88
N ILE A 134 -4.61 25.63 9.87
CA ILE A 134 -3.97 24.51 10.59
C ILE A 134 -2.51 24.35 10.14
N ALA A 135 -2.24 24.36 8.83
CA ALA A 135 -0.89 24.21 8.30
C ALA A 135 0.08 25.32 8.75
N ASN A 136 -0.42 26.56 8.89
CA ASN A 136 0.38 27.70 9.33
C ASN A 136 0.69 27.65 10.84
N GLU A 137 -0.18 27.05 11.64
CA GLU A 137 0.01 26.88 13.10
C GLU A 137 0.71 25.57 13.49
N MET A 138 0.95 24.66 12.55
CA MET A 138 1.73 23.46 12.83
C MET A 138 3.14 23.83 13.35
N PRO A 139 3.69 23.10 14.34
CA PRO A 139 5.04 23.32 14.86
C PRO A 139 6.13 23.32 13.78
N ARG A 140 5.90 22.52 12.74
CA ARG A 140 6.67 22.51 11.50
C ARG A 140 5.69 22.67 10.35
N LYS A 141 5.88 23.68 9.50
CA LYS A 141 4.99 23.94 8.36
C LYS A 141 4.85 22.68 7.49
N ARG A 142 3.62 22.26 7.27
CA ARG A 142 3.25 21.08 6.46
C ARG A 142 2.36 21.51 5.30
N ASP A 143 2.28 20.70 4.26
CA ASP A 143 1.33 20.95 3.16
C ASP A 143 -0.12 20.72 3.65
N PRO A 144 -1.06 21.66 3.42
CA PRO A 144 -2.45 21.53 3.86
C PRO A 144 -3.16 20.26 3.35
N LEU A 145 -2.88 19.83 2.11
CA LEU A 145 -3.50 18.63 1.54
C LEU A 145 -2.92 17.36 2.17
N LEU A 146 -1.63 17.38 2.50
CA LEU A 146 -0.99 16.30 3.25
C LEU A 146 -1.61 16.16 4.66
N LEU A 147 -1.86 17.27 5.36
CA LEU A 147 -2.52 17.26 6.67
C LEU A 147 -3.94 16.69 6.56
N ARG A 148 -4.75 17.21 5.63
CA ARG A 148 -6.11 16.70 5.38
C ARG A 148 -6.12 15.20 5.10
N ARG A 149 -5.22 14.72 4.23
CA ARG A 149 -5.10 13.30 3.90
C ARG A 149 -4.70 12.48 5.11
N THR A 150 -3.70 12.95 5.85
CA THR A 150 -3.20 12.27 7.06
C THR A 150 -4.29 12.17 8.11
N TRP A 151 -5.07 13.24 8.30
CA TRP A 151 -6.24 13.23 9.18
C TRP A 151 -7.21 12.12 8.79
N LYS A 152 -7.78 12.20 7.57
CA LYS A 152 -8.80 11.25 7.09
C LYS A 152 -8.33 9.80 7.03
N GLU A 153 -7.06 9.56 6.70
CA GLU A 153 -6.56 8.19 6.55
C GLU A 153 -6.04 7.56 7.85
N ALA A 154 -5.59 8.36 8.82
CA ALA A 154 -4.82 7.86 9.95
C ALA A 154 -5.20 8.40 11.34
N LEU A 155 -5.74 9.62 11.45
CA LEU A 155 -5.94 10.28 12.75
C LEU A 155 -7.40 10.52 13.12
N ASP A 156 -8.31 10.52 12.14
CA ASP A 156 -9.73 10.73 12.32
C ASP A 156 -10.30 9.76 13.38
N PRO A 157 -10.76 10.26 14.55
CA PRO A 157 -11.24 9.43 15.65
C PRO A 157 -12.49 8.60 15.31
N GLN A 158 -13.23 8.99 14.25
CA GLN A 158 -14.42 8.26 13.80
C GLN A 158 -14.06 6.84 13.34
N HIS A 159 -12.82 6.62 12.90
CA HIS A 159 -12.39 5.36 12.28
C HIS A 159 -11.43 4.57 13.18
N LYS A 160 -11.75 3.30 13.41
CA LYS A 160 -10.95 2.40 14.22
C LYS A 160 -9.64 2.02 13.51
N ARG A 161 -8.57 1.97 14.30
CA ARG A 161 -7.27 1.41 13.91
C ARG A 161 -7.09 0.04 14.57
N GLY A 162 -6.35 -0.85 13.91
CA GLY A 162 -6.08 -2.20 14.42
C GLY A 162 -6.94 -3.29 13.79
N PRO A 163 -7.06 -4.46 14.44
CA PRO A 163 -7.64 -5.67 13.86
C PRO A 163 -9.11 -5.47 13.50
N TRP A 164 -9.55 -6.15 12.44
CA TRP A 164 -10.95 -6.18 12.01
C TRP A 164 -11.74 -7.19 12.83
N ALA A 165 -12.88 -6.77 13.35
CA ALA A 165 -13.84 -7.67 13.96
C ALA A 165 -14.66 -8.39 12.89
N GLU A 166 -15.13 -9.60 13.20
CA GLU A 166 -15.95 -10.40 12.29
C GLU A 166 -17.24 -9.66 11.87
N LYS A 167 -17.87 -8.94 12.82
CA LYS A 167 -19.02 -8.07 12.51
C LYS A 167 -18.68 -7.01 11.45
N GLU A 168 -17.49 -6.42 11.51
CA GLU A 168 -17.06 -5.43 10.52
C GLU A 168 -16.83 -6.07 9.15
N ASP A 169 -16.25 -7.26 9.11
CA ASP A 169 -16.07 -8.02 7.86
C ASP A 169 -17.43 -8.38 7.23
N ASN A 170 -18.39 -8.82 8.05
CA ASN A 170 -19.74 -9.14 7.58
C ASN A 170 -20.42 -7.90 6.99
N LEU A 171 -20.37 -6.75 7.69
CA LEU A 171 -20.90 -5.48 7.18
C LEU A 171 -20.24 -5.09 5.86
N LEU A 172 -18.90 -5.16 5.78
CA LEU A 172 -18.15 -4.86 4.57
C LEU A 172 -18.58 -5.75 3.39
N MET A 173 -18.72 -7.05 3.61
CA MET A 173 -19.13 -8.00 2.57
C MET A 173 -20.58 -7.79 2.12
N THR A 174 -21.48 -7.40 3.03
CA THR A 174 -22.87 -7.09 2.68
C THR A 174 -23.02 -5.74 1.95
N ALA A 175 -22.17 -4.76 2.25
CA ALA A 175 -22.23 -3.44 1.64
C ALA A 175 -21.68 -3.41 0.20
N ILE A 176 -20.68 -4.22 -0.12
CA ILE A 176 -20.03 -4.18 -1.46
C ILE A 176 -21.01 -4.37 -2.63
N PRO A 177 -21.93 -5.35 -2.62
CA PRO A 177 -22.92 -5.50 -3.70
C PRO A 177 -23.86 -4.30 -3.84
N LYS A 178 -24.22 -3.64 -2.71
CA LYS A 178 -25.10 -2.47 -2.68
C LYS A 178 -24.49 -1.25 -3.37
N TYR A 179 -23.17 -1.09 -3.27
CA TYR A 179 -22.43 0.04 -3.84
C TYR A 179 -21.67 -0.34 -5.12
N HIS A 180 -22.12 -1.40 -5.81
CA HIS A 180 -21.56 -1.78 -7.10
C HIS A 180 -21.96 -0.76 -8.18
N LEU A 181 -20.99 -0.35 -8.98
CA LEU A 181 -21.15 0.58 -10.08
C LEU A 181 -20.84 -0.11 -11.41
N GLU A 182 -21.32 0.45 -12.51
CA GLU A 182 -21.01 -0.03 -13.86
C GLU A 182 -19.49 -0.16 -14.09
N GLY A 183 -19.12 -1.20 -14.84
CA GLY A 183 -17.73 -1.49 -15.18
C GLY A 183 -16.93 -2.14 -14.04
N ASN A 184 -17.58 -2.93 -13.18
CA ASN A 184 -16.95 -3.65 -12.05
C ASN A 184 -16.24 -2.72 -11.06
N ARG A 185 -16.80 -1.52 -10.84
CA ARG A 185 -16.31 -0.56 -9.86
C ARG A 185 -17.17 -0.62 -8.60
N VAL A 186 -16.61 -0.18 -7.48
CA VAL A 186 -17.31 -0.12 -6.19
C VAL A 186 -17.12 1.27 -5.59
N ASP A 187 -18.21 1.87 -5.13
CA ASP A 187 -18.13 3.12 -4.36
C ASP A 187 -17.71 2.82 -2.91
N TRP A 188 -16.41 2.92 -2.67
CA TRP A 188 -15.83 2.65 -1.36
C TRP A 188 -16.17 3.69 -0.30
N ASP A 189 -16.61 4.90 -0.69
CA ASP A 189 -17.04 5.90 0.28
C ASP A 189 -18.41 5.49 0.86
N GLY A 190 -19.35 5.09 0.00
CA GLY A 190 -20.62 4.51 0.43
C GLY A 190 -20.45 3.23 1.26
N VAL A 191 -19.54 2.33 0.85
CA VAL A 191 -19.22 1.13 1.66
C VAL A 191 -18.68 1.50 3.04
N ALA A 192 -17.79 2.48 3.14
CA ALA A 192 -17.26 2.94 4.41
C ALA A 192 -18.33 3.56 5.30
N GLN A 193 -19.30 4.25 4.72
CA GLN A 193 -20.45 4.79 5.45
C GLN A 193 -21.31 3.67 6.08
N ASP A 194 -21.60 2.60 5.34
CA ASP A 194 -22.35 1.45 5.85
C ASP A 194 -21.56 0.64 6.90
N VAL A 195 -20.24 0.53 6.77
CA VAL A 195 -19.38 -0.10 7.78
C VAL A 195 -19.29 0.77 9.04
N GLY A 196 -19.27 2.09 8.89
CA GLY A 196 -19.33 3.10 9.94
C GLY A 196 -18.08 3.25 10.82
N THR A 197 -17.30 2.19 11.00
CA THR A 197 -16.12 2.16 11.87
C THR A 197 -14.79 2.25 11.13
N ARG A 198 -14.80 2.21 9.79
CA ARG A 198 -13.60 2.10 8.94
C ARG A 198 -13.71 3.07 7.78
N ASN A 199 -12.59 3.66 7.38
CA ASN A 199 -12.58 4.58 6.25
C ASN A 199 -12.54 3.86 4.90
N ARG A 200 -12.82 4.61 3.82
CA ARG A 200 -12.78 4.15 2.42
C ARG A 200 -11.58 3.26 2.10
N LYS A 201 -10.38 3.74 2.46
CA LYS A 201 -9.12 3.06 2.17
C LYS A 201 -9.00 1.74 2.93
N GLN A 202 -9.34 1.74 4.21
CA GLN A 202 -9.32 0.53 5.04
C GLN A 202 -10.28 -0.54 4.48
N CYS A 203 -11.51 -0.16 4.12
CA CYS A 203 -12.50 -1.07 3.52
C CYS A 203 -11.98 -1.67 2.20
N TYR A 204 -11.47 -0.82 1.30
CA TYR A 204 -10.85 -1.25 0.04
C TYR A 204 -9.71 -2.24 0.28
N GLU A 205 -8.75 -1.91 1.15
CA GLU A 205 -7.59 -2.76 1.42
C GLU A 205 -7.99 -4.09 2.08
N ARG A 206 -8.95 -4.06 3.00
CA ARG A 206 -9.46 -5.27 3.67
C ARG A 206 -10.08 -6.22 2.65
N PHE A 207 -10.94 -5.71 1.76
CA PHE A 207 -11.52 -6.52 0.72
C PHE A 207 -10.47 -7.02 -0.28
N MET A 208 -9.73 -6.10 -0.91
CA MET A 208 -8.82 -6.43 -2.01
C MET A 208 -7.71 -7.40 -1.60
N TYR A 209 -7.21 -7.32 -0.37
CA TYR A 209 -6.07 -8.14 0.05
C TYR A 209 -6.45 -9.36 0.90
N GLN A 210 -7.66 -9.45 1.47
CA GLN A 210 -7.97 -10.47 2.48
C GLN A 210 -9.33 -11.15 2.30
N LEU A 211 -10.39 -10.39 2.00
CA LEU A 211 -11.75 -10.95 1.93
C LEU A 211 -12.22 -11.31 0.53
N ASN A 212 -11.61 -10.75 -0.52
CA ASN A 212 -12.06 -10.97 -1.89
C ASN A 212 -12.11 -12.49 -2.22
N PRO A 213 -13.30 -13.07 -2.44
CA PRO A 213 -13.47 -14.50 -2.67
C PRO A 213 -12.81 -15.00 -3.96
N SER A 214 -12.53 -14.10 -4.91
CA SER A 214 -11.82 -14.51 -6.12
C SER A 214 -10.41 -14.98 -5.82
N HIS A 215 -9.78 -14.53 -4.74
CA HIS A 215 -8.40 -14.90 -4.46
C HIS A 215 -8.25 -16.28 -3.83
N THR A 216 -7.36 -17.11 -4.39
CA THR A 216 -6.95 -18.38 -3.79
C THR A 216 -6.22 -18.15 -2.48
N LYS A 217 -6.64 -18.90 -1.45
CA LYS A 217 -6.03 -18.95 -0.12
C LYS A 217 -5.24 -20.25 0.03
N GLY A 218 -4.25 -20.27 0.91
CA GLY A 218 -3.43 -21.46 1.20
C GLY A 218 -2.01 -21.41 0.63
N PRO A 219 -1.27 -22.53 0.68
CA PRO A 219 0.13 -22.60 0.25
C PRO A 219 0.26 -22.36 -1.26
N TYR A 220 1.41 -21.83 -1.69
CA TYR A 220 1.75 -21.70 -3.10
C TYR A 220 2.12 -23.06 -3.69
N THR A 221 1.69 -23.29 -4.92
CA THR A 221 2.03 -24.50 -5.68
C THR A 221 3.35 -24.29 -6.44
N ALA A 222 4.05 -25.38 -6.75
CA ALA A 222 5.27 -25.32 -7.55
C ALA A 222 5.04 -24.68 -8.94
N LYS A 223 3.85 -24.84 -9.51
CA LYS A 223 3.45 -24.18 -10.76
C LYS A 223 3.34 -22.66 -10.60
N GLU A 224 2.76 -22.19 -9.50
CA GLU A 224 2.70 -20.76 -9.18
C GLU A 224 4.11 -20.19 -8.97
N ASP A 225 4.96 -20.92 -8.24
CA ASP A 225 6.36 -20.52 -7.99
C ASP A 225 7.14 -20.35 -9.29
N ALA A 226 7.09 -21.36 -10.17
CA ALA A 226 7.74 -21.32 -11.47
C ALA A 226 7.26 -20.14 -12.33
N ALA A 227 5.96 -19.86 -12.32
CA ALA A 227 5.37 -18.74 -13.05
C ALA A 227 5.84 -17.38 -12.50
N ILE A 228 5.88 -17.21 -11.17
CA ILE A 228 6.37 -15.99 -10.53
C ILE A 228 7.84 -15.76 -10.85
N ILE A 229 8.69 -16.78 -10.69
CA ILE A 229 10.13 -16.69 -10.95
C ILE A 229 10.37 -16.28 -12.42
N THR A 230 9.71 -16.95 -13.36
CA THR A 230 9.84 -16.65 -14.80
C THR A 230 9.39 -15.23 -15.12
N ALA A 231 8.28 -14.78 -14.54
CA ALA A 231 7.77 -13.43 -14.76
C ALA A 231 8.70 -12.36 -14.17
N VAL A 232 9.24 -12.56 -12.98
CA VAL A 232 10.16 -11.61 -12.34
C VAL A 232 11.49 -11.54 -13.10
N ALA A 233 12.01 -12.68 -13.56
CA ALA A 233 13.21 -12.71 -14.41
C ALA A 233 13.03 -11.91 -15.71
N LYS A 234 11.82 -11.89 -16.27
CA LYS A 234 11.50 -11.19 -17.52
C LYS A 234 11.16 -9.70 -17.35
N TYR A 235 10.41 -9.34 -16.30
CA TYR A 235 9.83 -8.00 -16.13
C TYR A 235 10.39 -7.21 -14.94
N GLY A 236 11.25 -7.83 -14.13
CA GLY A 236 11.76 -7.28 -12.88
C GLY A 236 10.73 -7.32 -11.75
N ASP A 237 11.17 -6.90 -10.56
CA ASP A 237 10.43 -6.96 -9.29
C ASP A 237 9.77 -5.62 -8.89
N GLN A 238 9.65 -4.69 -9.84
CA GLN A 238 9.18 -3.31 -9.59
C GLN A 238 7.68 -3.11 -9.85
N ASN A 239 7.02 -4.02 -10.59
CA ASN A 239 5.61 -3.89 -10.95
C ASN A 239 4.83 -5.20 -10.74
N TRP A 240 4.43 -5.46 -9.50
CA TRP A 240 3.69 -6.67 -9.11
C TRP A 240 2.28 -6.78 -9.70
N GLN A 241 1.68 -5.67 -10.12
CA GLN A 241 0.42 -5.69 -10.86
C GLN A 241 0.64 -6.36 -12.22
N LYS A 242 1.72 -5.97 -12.92
CA LYS A 242 2.10 -6.60 -14.19
C LYS A 242 2.44 -8.08 -14.01
N ILE A 243 3.17 -8.44 -12.96
CA ILE A 243 3.48 -9.84 -12.64
C ILE A 243 2.20 -10.66 -12.44
N LYS A 244 1.22 -10.14 -11.69
CA LYS A 244 -0.09 -10.80 -11.52
C LYS A 244 -0.81 -10.99 -12.86
N GLU A 245 -0.87 -9.95 -13.69
CA GLU A 245 -1.54 -10.03 -15.00
C GLU A 245 -0.92 -11.07 -15.94
N VAL A 246 0.42 -11.11 -16.03
CA VAL A 246 1.10 -12.04 -16.95
C VAL A 246 1.12 -13.48 -16.45
N THR A 247 1.16 -13.69 -15.14
CA THR A 247 1.14 -15.03 -14.55
C THR A 247 -0.28 -15.62 -14.49
N GLY A 248 -1.31 -14.77 -14.52
CA GLY A 248 -2.71 -15.19 -14.36
C GLY A 248 -3.00 -15.78 -12.98
N ILE A 249 -2.10 -15.62 -12.01
CA ILE A 249 -2.26 -16.18 -10.67
C ILE A 249 -3.39 -15.46 -9.97
N ASN A 250 -4.36 -16.23 -9.49
CA ASN A 250 -5.53 -15.71 -8.83
C ASN A 250 -5.28 -15.40 -7.35
N ARG A 251 -4.19 -14.69 -7.05
CA ARG A 251 -3.84 -14.22 -5.70
C ARG A 251 -3.72 -12.71 -5.70
N ASN A 252 -3.80 -12.10 -4.53
CA ASN A 252 -3.58 -10.65 -4.44
C ASN A 252 -2.10 -10.31 -4.64
N THR A 253 -1.82 -9.14 -5.21
CA THR A 253 -0.46 -8.69 -5.55
C THR A 253 0.47 -8.62 -4.34
N ARG A 254 -0.06 -8.22 -3.18
CA ARG A 254 0.71 -8.16 -1.93
C ARG A 254 1.17 -9.55 -1.48
N SER A 255 0.33 -10.57 -1.67
CA SER A 255 0.67 -11.96 -1.39
C SER A 255 1.78 -12.46 -2.33
N ILE A 256 1.65 -12.20 -3.63
CA ILE A 256 2.64 -12.61 -4.64
C ILE A 256 4.00 -11.97 -4.35
N PHE A 257 4.01 -10.65 -4.12
CA PHE A 257 5.22 -9.91 -3.73
C PHE A 257 5.87 -10.49 -2.47
N ALA A 258 5.08 -10.69 -1.41
CA ALA A 258 5.60 -11.22 -0.15
C ALA A 258 6.17 -12.63 -0.35
N HIS A 259 5.49 -13.47 -1.13
CA HIS A 259 5.95 -14.83 -1.41
C HIS A 259 7.30 -14.82 -2.12
N TYR A 260 7.44 -14.03 -3.18
CA TYR A 260 8.71 -13.88 -3.86
C TYR A 260 9.81 -13.36 -2.92
N LYS A 261 9.55 -12.22 -2.27
CA LYS A 261 10.51 -11.52 -1.40
C LYS A 261 11.01 -12.34 -0.21
N TYR A 262 10.22 -13.32 0.26
CA TYR A 262 10.60 -14.10 1.45
C TYR A 262 11.00 -15.54 1.13
N TYR A 263 10.62 -16.08 -0.03
CA TYR A 263 10.81 -17.50 -0.35
C TYR A 263 11.44 -17.77 -1.72
N LEU A 264 11.16 -16.98 -2.76
CA LEU A 264 11.61 -17.29 -4.13
C LEU A 264 12.81 -16.48 -4.60
N ASP A 265 13.07 -15.31 -4.00
CA ASP A 265 14.21 -14.47 -4.37
C ASP A 265 15.53 -15.28 -4.29
N PRO A 266 16.29 -15.39 -5.39
CA PRO A 266 17.52 -16.17 -5.44
C PRO A 266 18.58 -15.73 -4.43
N SER A 267 18.57 -14.46 -4.02
CA SER A 267 19.54 -13.90 -3.06
C SER A 267 19.33 -14.40 -1.63
N ILE A 268 18.21 -15.04 -1.32
CA ILE A 268 17.88 -15.48 0.03
C ILE A 268 18.66 -16.74 0.40
N ASP A 269 19.35 -16.65 1.54
CA ASP A 269 19.93 -17.82 2.20
C ASP A 269 18.82 -18.68 2.84
N ARG A 270 18.81 -19.97 2.49
CA ARG A 270 17.86 -21.00 2.94
C ARG A 270 18.55 -22.13 3.68
N SER A 271 19.84 -22.00 3.99
CA SER A 271 20.59 -22.98 4.75
C SER A 271 20.02 -23.16 6.16
N PRO A 272 20.14 -24.38 6.74
CA PRO A 272 19.79 -24.62 8.13
C PRO A 272 20.49 -23.63 9.07
N TRP A 273 19.84 -23.29 10.18
CA TRP A 273 20.44 -22.43 11.20
C TRP A 273 21.50 -23.20 11.99
N THR A 274 22.68 -22.60 12.12
CA THR A 274 23.68 -23.11 13.06
C THR A 274 23.40 -22.64 14.49
N ASP A 275 23.90 -23.37 15.49
CA ASP A 275 23.75 -22.99 16.90
C ASP A 275 24.43 -21.65 17.21
N LYS A 276 25.58 -21.39 16.57
CA LYS A 276 26.32 -20.13 16.69
C LYS A 276 25.52 -18.95 16.15
N GLU A 277 24.99 -19.07 14.92
CA GLU A 277 24.13 -18.03 14.33
C GLU A 277 22.86 -17.80 15.16
N THR A 278 22.28 -18.88 15.67
CA THR A 278 21.08 -18.81 16.53
C THR A 278 21.37 -18.06 17.83
N THR A 279 22.51 -18.33 18.46
CA THR A 279 22.94 -17.63 19.68
C THR A 279 23.14 -16.15 19.41
N GLN A 280 23.86 -15.81 18.33
CA GLN A 280 24.07 -14.43 17.90
C GLN A 280 22.76 -13.71 17.59
N LEU A 281 21.82 -14.36 16.89
CA LEU A 281 20.49 -13.84 16.61
C LEU A 281 19.77 -13.42 17.90
N ILE A 282 19.77 -14.29 18.91
CA ILE A 282 19.09 -14.05 20.19
C ILE A 282 19.76 -12.91 20.96
N GLU A 283 21.10 -12.90 21.05
CA GLU A 283 21.87 -11.86 21.74
C GLU A 283 21.69 -10.49 21.11
N LEU A 284 21.83 -10.42 19.78
CA LEU A 284 21.62 -9.18 19.03
C LEU A 284 20.17 -8.70 19.18
N PHE A 285 19.19 -9.60 19.16
CA PHE A 285 17.80 -9.20 19.37
C PHE A 285 17.55 -8.68 20.79
N LYS A 286 18.13 -9.31 21.82
CA LYS A 286 18.08 -8.80 23.21
C LYS A 286 18.68 -7.39 23.32
N LYS A 287 19.75 -7.11 22.56
CA LYS A 287 20.44 -5.82 22.56
C LYS A 287 19.67 -4.71 21.83
N TYR A 288 19.14 -5.00 20.63
CA TYR A 288 18.58 -3.97 19.74
C TYR A 288 17.04 -3.98 19.63
N GLY A 289 16.39 -5.10 19.93
CA GLY A 289 14.92 -5.26 19.88
C GLY A 289 14.28 -5.22 18.49
N ARG A 290 15.00 -4.77 17.45
CA ARG A 290 14.50 -4.67 16.06
C ARG A 290 15.19 -5.69 15.15
N MET A 291 14.42 -6.63 14.61
CA MET A 291 14.95 -7.70 13.74
C MET A 291 15.63 -7.18 12.46
N THR A 292 15.20 -6.03 11.94
CA THR A 292 15.86 -5.38 10.79
C THR A 292 17.30 -5.00 11.11
N THR A 293 17.52 -4.37 12.25
CA THR A 293 18.85 -4.02 12.76
C THR A 293 19.66 -5.28 13.05
N VAL A 294 19.04 -6.33 13.58
CA VAL A 294 19.72 -7.62 13.80
C VAL A 294 20.18 -8.23 12.48
N LYS A 295 19.35 -8.21 11.43
CA LYS A 295 19.72 -8.68 10.09
C LYS A 295 20.94 -7.94 9.53
N GLU A 296 20.94 -6.62 9.65
CA GLU A 296 22.06 -5.76 9.23
C GLU A 296 23.34 -6.09 10.01
N LYS A 297 23.24 -6.27 11.34
CA LYS A 297 24.40 -6.58 12.20
C LYS A 297 24.92 -8.00 12.03
N LEU A 298 24.05 -8.96 11.76
CA LEU A 298 24.41 -10.34 11.43
C LEU A 298 24.97 -10.45 10.00
N ASN A 299 24.78 -9.41 9.17
CA ASN A 299 25.07 -9.40 7.74
C ASN A 299 24.49 -10.63 7.02
N SER A 300 23.27 -11.01 7.39
CA SER A 300 22.64 -12.25 6.92
C SER A 300 21.79 -12.00 5.69
N ASN A 301 21.94 -12.85 4.68
CA ASN A 301 21.06 -12.88 3.51
C ASN A 301 19.74 -13.63 3.76
N ARG A 302 19.50 -14.13 4.98
CA ARG A 302 18.25 -14.80 5.33
C ARG A 302 17.07 -13.81 5.34
N SER A 303 15.87 -14.32 5.03
CA SER A 303 14.66 -13.52 5.04
C SER A 303 14.25 -13.17 6.48
N LEU A 304 13.68 -11.97 6.70
CA LEU A 304 13.21 -11.58 8.05
C LEU A 304 12.20 -12.58 8.61
N LYS A 305 11.40 -13.23 7.74
CA LYS A 305 10.44 -14.24 8.14
C LYS A 305 11.13 -15.50 8.68
N HIS A 306 12.21 -15.94 8.03
CA HIS A 306 13.04 -17.05 8.53
C HIS A 306 13.73 -16.71 9.86
N MET A 307 14.23 -15.48 10.02
CA MET A 307 14.84 -15.03 11.27
C MET A 307 13.83 -15.02 12.44
N TRP A 308 12.61 -14.52 12.21
CA TRP A 308 11.56 -14.54 13.23
C TRP A 308 11.12 -15.96 13.59
N ALA A 309 10.99 -16.85 12.59
CA ALA A 309 10.67 -18.25 12.84
C ALA A 309 11.71 -18.88 13.78
N GLN A 310 13.00 -18.70 13.48
CA GLN A 310 14.08 -19.22 14.32
C GLN A 310 14.05 -18.62 15.74
N TYR A 311 13.88 -17.31 15.86
CA TYR A 311 13.83 -16.65 17.16
C TYR A 311 12.67 -17.17 18.02
N HIS A 312 11.48 -17.37 17.44
CA HIS A 312 10.31 -17.86 18.17
C HIS A 312 10.44 -19.33 18.59
N VAL A 313 10.97 -20.20 17.73
CA VAL A 313 11.24 -21.61 18.08
C VAL A 313 12.13 -21.68 19.31
N ASN A 314 13.23 -20.91 19.31
CA ASN A 314 14.16 -20.89 20.44
C ASN A 314 13.56 -20.29 21.71
N ARG A 315 12.80 -19.19 21.58
CA ARG A 315 12.11 -18.57 22.73
C ARG A 315 11.12 -19.54 23.39
N ASN A 316 10.37 -20.29 22.58
CA ASN A 316 9.41 -21.27 23.08
C ASN A 316 10.12 -22.48 23.69
N GLY A 317 11.17 -23.00 23.06
CA GLY A 317 11.98 -24.09 23.62
C GLY A 317 12.70 -23.72 24.93
N LEU A 318 13.09 -22.46 25.11
CA LEU A 318 13.60 -21.94 26.38
C LEU A 318 12.51 -21.84 27.46
N ARG A 319 11.27 -21.54 27.07
CA ARG A 319 10.13 -21.46 27.98
C ARG A 319 9.73 -22.84 28.52
N GLU A 320 9.69 -23.85 27.67
CA GLU A 320 9.37 -25.22 28.10
C GLU A 320 10.46 -25.79 29.01
N ARG A 321 11.74 -25.63 28.67
CA ARG A 321 12.86 -26.03 29.56
C ARG A 321 12.83 -25.38 30.95
N ARG A 322 12.37 -24.12 31.06
CA ARG A 322 12.20 -23.44 32.35
C ARG A 322 11.05 -24.01 33.19
N LYS A 323 9.96 -24.47 32.56
CA LYS A 323 8.85 -25.12 33.27
C LYS A 323 9.26 -26.50 33.78
N GLU A 324 10.01 -27.26 33.00
CA GLU A 324 10.52 -28.58 33.40
C GLU A 324 11.56 -28.47 34.53
N ALA A 325 12.36 -27.40 34.56
CA ALA A 325 13.36 -27.14 35.60
C ALA A 325 12.77 -26.66 36.95
N THR A 326 11.45 -26.45 37.05
CA THR A 326 10.78 -26.11 38.32
C THR A 326 9.82 -27.22 38.72
N PRO A 327 10.23 -28.17 39.60
CA PRO A 327 9.30 -29.12 40.18
C PRO A 327 8.34 -28.36 41.10
N ILE A 328 7.07 -28.27 40.72
CA ILE A 328 6.01 -27.81 41.61
C ILE A 328 5.85 -28.87 42.70
N LYS A 329 6.53 -28.71 43.84
CA LYS A 329 6.08 -29.34 45.07
C LYS A 329 4.75 -28.67 45.43
N LYS A 330 3.63 -29.31 45.10
CA LYS A 330 2.35 -28.99 45.73
C LYS A 330 2.54 -29.24 47.22
N THR A 331 2.71 -28.21 48.02
CA THR A 331 2.56 -28.32 49.47
C THR A 331 1.09 -28.67 49.72
N GLU A 332 0.82 -29.87 50.23
CA GLU A 332 -0.48 -30.18 50.82
C GLU A 332 -0.76 -29.14 51.90
N LYS A 333 -1.87 -28.42 51.76
CA LYS A 333 -2.38 -27.57 52.83
C LYS A 333 -2.81 -28.50 53.94
N VAL A 334 -2.06 -28.52 55.04
CA VAL A 334 -2.51 -29.10 56.31
C VAL A 334 -3.81 -28.36 56.69
N PRO A 335 -4.95 -29.06 56.82
CA PRO A 335 -6.18 -28.41 57.26
C PRO A 335 -5.99 -27.87 58.68
N PRO A 336 -6.60 -26.71 59.01
CA PRO A 336 -6.47 -26.12 60.33
C PRO A 336 -6.98 -27.08 61.42
N PRO A 337 -6.38 -27.07 62.62
CA PRO A 337 -6.83 -27.91 63.72
C PRO A 337 -8.30 -27.61 64.04
N ARG A 338 -9.10 -28.67 64.20
CA ARG A 338 -10.52 -28.58 64.60
C ARG A 338 -10.63 -27.83 65.93
N THR A 339 -11.60 -26.93 66.03
CA THR A 339 -11.85 -26.18 67.25
C THR A 339 -12.63 -27.03 68.26
N GLU A 340 -12.54 -26.74 69.57
CA GLU A 340 -13.30 -27.47 70.60
C GLU A 340 -14.82 -27.42 70.37
N GLU A 341 -15.33 -26.38 69.68
CA GLU A 341 -16.73 -26.26 69.27
C GLU A 341 -17.14 -27.32 68.22
N ASP A 342 -16.20 -27.80 67.40
CA ASP A 342 -16.46 -28.84 66.40
C ASP A 342 -16.59 -30.23 67.03
N LEU A 343 -15.97 -30.46 68.20
CA LEU A 343 -16.04 -31.73 68.93
C LEU A 343 -17.31 -31.85 69.78
N GLN A 344 -17.92 -30.72 70.18
CA GLN A 344 -19.14 -30.72 70.99
C GLN A 344 -20.43 -30.90 70.16
N ARG A 345 -20.37 -30.70 68.84
CA ARG A 345 -21.52 -30.90 67.93
C ARG A 345 -21.76 -32.34 67.51
N GLU A 346 -20.84 -33.26 67.78
CA GLU A 346 -20.98 -34.69 67.42
C GLU A 346 -21.66 -35.55 68.52
N ASN A 347 -22.10 -34.95 69.65
CA ASN A 347 -22.72 -35.68 70.77
C ASN A 347 -24.13 -35.19 71.16
N LEU A 348 -24.94 -34.73 70.20
CA LEU A 348 -26.38 -34.51 70.37
C LEU A 348 -27.20 -35.25 69.31
#